data_AF-A0A1H2DW04-F1
#
_entry.id   AF-A0A1H2DW04-F1
#
_cell.length_a   1.000
_cell.length_b   1.000
_cell.length_c   1.000
_cell.angle_alpha   90.00
_cell.angle_beta   90.00
_cell.angle_gamma   90.00
#
_symmetry.space_group_name_H-M   'P 1'
#
loop_
_entity.id
_entity.type
_entity.pdbx_description
1 polymer ?
#
loop_
_entity_poly.entity_id
_entity_poly.type
_entity_poly.pdbx_seq_one_letter_code
_entity_poly.pdbx_strand_id
1 'polypeptide(L)' 'MIRVMFKQQLDEKSFREKRRITLNEVSDATGISRATLSRIANTPGHNTSTDHIDALCDYLGCELDDLLKRVVEKSE' A
#
# COMPACT_ATOMS: atom_id res chain seq x y z
N MET A 1 6.65 4.81 -14.40
CA MET A 1 5.43 4.20 -13.84
C MET A 1 5.20 4.66 -12.40
N ILE A 2 3.96 4.68 -11.91
CA ILE A 2 3.69 4.90 -10.49
C ILE A 2 3.83 3.55 -9.76
N ARG A 3 4.55 3.56 -8.63
CA ARG A 3 4.69 2.42 -7.73
C ARG A 3 3.98 2.75 -6.42
N VAL A 4 3.16 1.81 -5.95
CA VAL A 4 2.54 1.87 -4.63
C VAL A 4 3.48 1.19 -3.63
N MET A 5 3.93 1.94 -2.62
CA MET A 5 4.84 1.49 -1.55
C MET A 5 4.10 0.76 -0.43
N PHE A 6 3.04 0.02 -0.75
CA PHE A 6 2.15 -0.61 0.21
C PHE A 6 2.88 -1.57 1.16
N LYS A 7 3.77 -2.43 0.65
CA LYS A 7 4.55 -3.34 1.51
C LYS A 7 5.44 -2.59 2.51
N GLN A 8 6.12 -1.55 2.03
CA GLN A 8 7.01 -0.75 2.88
C GLN A 8 6.21 -0.06 3.99
N GLN A 9 5.09 0.57 3.64
CA GLN A 9 4.24 1.25 4.62
C GLN A 9 3.59 0.27 5.61
N LEU A 10 3.21 -0.92 5.15
CA LEU A 10 2.70 -1.98 6.03
C LEU A 10 3.76 -2.44 7.04
N ASP A 11 5.01 -2.60 6.60
CA ASP A 11 6.13 -2.98 7.46
C ASP A 11 6.46 -1.85 8.46
N GLU A 12 6.45 -0.58 8.02
CA GLU A 12 6.65 0.59 8.88
C GLU A 12 5.58 0.69 9.98
N LYS A 13 4.31 0.48 9.63
CA LYS A 13 3.21 0.43 10.62
C LYS A 13 3.36 -0.75 11.56
N SER A 14 3.66 -1.95 11.04
CA SER A 14 3.87 -3.17 11.85
C SER A 14 5.00 -2.98 12.87
N PHE A 15 6.09 -2.33 12.46
CA PHE A 15 7.21 -1.98 13.33
C PHE A 15 6.80 -0.96 14.40
N ARG A 16 6.09 0.11 14.03
CA ARG A 16 5.61 1.16 14.94
C ARG A 16 4.67 0.60 16.03
N GLU A 17 3.78 -0.29 15.65
CA GLU A 17 2.80 -0.92 16.55
C GLU A 17 3.34 -2.15 17.28
N LYS A 18 4.57 -2.58 16.99
CA LYS A 18 5.22 -3.76 17.58
C LYS A 18 4.37 -5.03 17.47
N ARG A 19 3.61 -5.16 16.39
CA ARG A 19 2.75 -6.32 16.12
C ARG A 19 2.73 -6.63 14.64
N ARG A 20 2.50 -7.89 14.31
CA ARG A 20 2.34 -8.33 12.92
C ARG A 20 0.98 -7.87 12.40
N ILE A 21 1.00 -7.13 11.28
CA ILE A 21 -0.21 -6.77 10.55
C ILE A 21 -0.38 -7.74 9.38
N THR A 22 -1.59 -8.27 9.20
CA THR A 22 -1.87 -9.22 8.11
C THR A 22 -2.71 -8.56 7.03
N LEU A 23 -2.63 -9.06 5.79
CA LEU A 23 -3.50 -8.57 4.70
C LEU A 23 -5.00 -8.77 4.98
N ASN A 24 -5.38 -9.74 5.82
CA ASN A 24 -6.76 -9.90 6.25
C ASN A 24 -7.20 -8.69 7.08
N GLU A 25 -6.39 -8.30 8.06
CA GLU A 25 -6.70 -7.15 8.90
C GLU A 25 -6.79 -5.85 8.09
N VAL A 26 -5.88 -5.64 7.13
CA VAL A 26 -5.97 -4.50 6.23
C VAL A 26 -7.25 -4.57 5.40
N SER A 27 -7.63 -5.76 4.91
CA SER A 27 -8.86 -5.97 4.15
C SER A 27 -10.10 -5.64 4.98
N ASP A 28 -10.12 -6.05 6.25
CA ASP A 28 -11.23 -5.83 7.16
C ASP A 28 -11.34 -4.35 7.55
N ALA A 29 -10.21 -3.66 7.74
CA ALA A 29 -10.18 -2.25 8.14
C ALA A 29 -10.44 -1.28 6.98
N THR A 30 -9.95 -1.57 5.78
CA THR A 30 -10.05 -0.68 4.61
C THR A 30 -11.23 -1.01 3.69
N GLY A 31 -11.86 -2.18 3.87
CA GLY A 31 -12.86 -2.70 2.95
C GLY A 31 -12.30 -3.18 1.60
N ILE A 32 -10.98 -3.07 1.38
CA ILE A 32 -10.33 -3.51 0.13
C ILE A 32 -10.10 -5.01 0.18
N SER A 33 -10.65 -5.74 -0.79
CA SER A 33 -10.44 -7.20 -0.88
C SER A 33 -8.96 -7.60 -0.82
N ARG A 34 -8.66 -8.67 -0.07
CA ARG A 34 -7.32 -9.27 0.03
C ARG A 34 -6.66 -9.54 -1.32
N ALA A 35 -7.42 -9.94 -2.34
CA ALA A 35 -6.92 -10.16 -3.69
C ALA A 35 -6.40 -8.87 -4.34
N THR A 36 -7.09 -7.75 -4.10
CA THR A 36 -6.69 -6.43 -4.59
C THR A 36 -5.48 -5.91 -3.83
N LEU A 37 -5.45 -6.03 -2.51
CA LEU A 37 -4.27 -5.71 -1.70
C LEU A 37 -3.03 -6.50 -2.16
N SER A 38 -3.20 -7.79 -2.48
CA SER A 38 -2.11 -8.61 -3.02
C SER A 38 -1.62 -8.11 -4.38
N ARG A 39 -2.52 -7.69 -5.28
CA ARG A 39 -2.14 -7.07 -6.56
C ARG A 39 -1.42 -5.75 -6.37
N ILE A 40 -1.92 -4.87 -5.48
CA ILE A 40 -1.24 -3.62 -5.13
C ILE A 40 0.18 -3.90 -4.60
N ALA A 41 0.34 -4.93 -3.77
CA ALA A 41 1.62 -5.29 -3.15
C ALA A 41 2.64 -5.91 -4.11
N ASN A 42 2.18 -6.63 -5.14
CA ASN A 42 3.03 -7.53 -5.93
C ASN A 42 3.07 -7.21 -7.43
N THR A 43 2.14 -6.40 -7.94
CA THR A 43 2.01 -6.10 -9.38
C THR A 43 2.43 -4.65 -9.65
N PRO A 44 3.63 -4.43 -10.22
CA PRO A 44 4.05 -3.10 -10.66
C PRO A 44 3.07 -2.51 -11.66
N GLY A 45 2.69 -1.24 -11.49
CA GLY A 45 1.76 -0.56 -12.40
C GLY A 45 0.31 -1.02 -12.30
N HIS A 46 -0.08 -1.71 -11.21
CA HIS A 46 -1.48 -2.01 -10.96
C HIS A 46 -2.30 -0.71 -10.87
N ASN A 47 -3.42 -0.68 -11.60
CA ASN A 47 -4.37 0.42 -11.51
C ASN A 47 -5.10 0.32 -10.16
N THR A 48 -5.00 1.37 -9.33
CA THR A 48 -5.74 1.49 -8.07
C THR A 48 -6.51 2.81 -8.10
N SER A 49 -7.71 2.82 -7.51
CA SER A 49 -8.53 4.03 -7.39
C SER A 49 -7.99 4.96 -6.32
N THR A 50 -8.36 6.24 -6.40
CA THR A 50 -8.09 7.25 -5.36
C THR A 50 -8.72 6.86 -4.03
N ASP A 51 -9.91 6.24 -4.04
CA ASP A 51 -10.59 5.80 -2.82
C ASP A 51 -9.79 4.72 -2.07
N HIS A 52 -9.16 3.78 -2.81
CA HIS A 52 -8.29 2.79 -2.19
C HIS A 52 -7.01 3.41 -1.64
N ILE A 53 -6.48 4.43 -2.32
CA ILE A 53 -5.27 5.14 -1.86
C ILE A 53 -5.59 5.88 -0.55
N ASP A 54 -6.72 6.60 -0.50
CA ASP A 54 -7.16 7.34 0.68
C ASP A 54 -7.38 6.41 1.89
N ALA A 55 -8.12 5.31 1.69
CA ALA A 55 -8.34 4.31 2.74
C ALA A 55 -7.03 3.65 3.22
N LEU A 56 -6.07 3.44 2.32
CA LEU A 56 -4.76 2.92 2.68
C LEU A 56 -3.92 3.95 3.45
N CYS A 57 -3.93 5.22 3.06
CA CYS A 57 -3.26 6.30 3.79
C CYS A 57 -3.82 6.45 5.21
N ASP A 58 -5.15 6.46 5.35
CA ASP A 58 -5.81 6.55 6.65
C ASP A 58 -5.48 5.34 7.53
N TYR A 59 -5.60 4.12 6.99
CA TYR A 59 -5.21 2.93 7.73
C TYR A 59 -3.72 2.93 8.07
N LEU A 60 -2.83 3.21 7.12
CA LEU A 60 -1.38 3.12 7.34
C LEU A 60 -0.84 4.26 8.21
N GLY A 61 -1.58 5.37 8.33
CA GLY A 61 -1.14 6.57 9.02
C GLY A 61 0.06 7.21 8.32
N CYS A 62 0.00 7.28 6.98
CA CYS A 62 1.05 7.84 6.13
C CYS A 62 0.51 8.84 5.12
N GLU A 63 1.41 9.70 4.63
CA GLU A 63 1.09 10.69 3.62
C GLU A 63 1.05 10.07 2.21
N LEU A 64 0.48 10.80 1.26
CA LEU A 64 0.32 10.33 -0.12
C LEU A 64 1.68 10.05 -0.81
N ASP A 65 2.70 10.83 -0.50
CA ASP A 65 4.06 10.73 -1.05
C ASP A 65 4.88 9.56 -0.47
N ASP A 66 4.53 9.12 0.74
CA ASP A 66 5.03 7.89 1.34
C ASP A 66 4.44 6.66 0.63
N LEU A 67 3.15 6.70 0.28
CA LEU A 67 2.46 5.60 -0.37
C LEU A 67 2.69 5.53 -1.88
N LEU A 68 2.78 6.64 -2.59
CA LEU A 68 2.90 6.68 -4.06
C LEU A 68 4.22 7.31 -4.49
N LYS A 69 5.02 6.56 -5.25
CA LYS A 69 6.26 7.08 -5.84
C LYS A 69 6.27 6.93 -7.36
N ARG A 70 6.66 8.01 -8.04
CA ARG A 70 6.97 7.96 -9.48
C ARG A 70 8.33 7.32 -9.67
N VAL A 71 8.33 6.13 -10.28
CA VAL A 71 9.55 5.43 -10.68
C VAL A 71 9.80 5.72 -12.15
N VAL A 72 10.94 6.33 -12.46
CA VAL A 72 11.46 6.40 -13.82
C VAL A 72 12.31 5.15 -13.99
N GLU A 73 11.96 4.28 -14.93
CA GLU A 73 12.90 3.24 -15.34
C GLU A 73 14.08 3.97 -15.99
N LYS A 74 15.18 4.09 -15.25
CA LYS A 74 16.46 4.42 -15.88
C LYS A 74 16.85 3.17 -16.66
N SER A 75 16.65 3.22 -17.97
CA SER A 75 17.39 2.38 -18.90
C SER A 75 18.86 2.75 -18.74
N GLU A 76 19.64 1.88 -18.10
CA GLU A 76 21.10 1.91 -18.15
C GLU A 76 21.60 1.54 -19.54
#